data_AF-A0A939WQD4-F1
#
_entry.id   AF-A0A939WQD4-F1
#
_cell.length_a   1.000
_cell.length_b   1.000
_cell.length_c   1.000
_cell.angle_alpha   90.00
_cell.angle_beta   90.00
_cell.angle_gamma   90.00
#
_symmetry.space_group_name_H-M   'P 1'
#
loop_
_entity.id
_entity.type
_entity.pdbx_description
1 polymer ?
#
loop_
_entity_poly.entity_id
_entity_poly.type
_entity_poly.pdbx_seq_one_letter_code
_entity_poly.pdbx_strand_id
1 'polypeptide(L)' 'MSEMWERNLPPYLAHDLDAWKRGVEEKSRLLDCLWGELYGSINMAEINDGAITHEQAQYLRDKYL' A
#
# COMPACT_ATOMS: atom_id res chain seq x y z
N MET A 1 -1.68 -15.55 8.76
CA MET A 1 -2.37 -14.25 8.86
C MET A 1 -1.76 -13.19 7.93
N SER A 2 -0.44 -13.01 7.84
CA SER A 2 0.12 -11.84 7.14
C SER A 2 -0.10 -11.82 5.60
N GLU A 3 -0.10 -12.96 4.91
CA GLU A 3 -0.41 -12.99 3.46
C GLU A 3 -1.87 -12.65 3.11
N MET A 4 -2.80 -12.72 4.07
CA MET A 4 -4.22 -12.41 3.81
C MET A 4 -4.45 -10.90 3.72
N TRP A 5 -3.67 -10.10 4.44
CA TRP A 5 -3.82 -8.64 4.48
C TRP A 5 -3.30 -7.92 3.24
N GLU A 6 -2.64 -8.65 2.34
CA GLU A 6 -2.30 -8.18 0.99
C GLU A 6 -3.34 -8.59 -0.06
N ARG A 7 -4.38 -9.34 0.32
CA ARG A 7 -5.44 -9.81 -0.57
C ARG A 7 -6.70 -8.98 -0.38
N ASN A 8 -7.53 -8.92 -1.42
CA ASN A 8 -8.79 -8.16 -1.43
C ASN A 8 -8.64 -6.65 -1.15
N LEU A 9 -7.50 -6.08 -1.51
CA LEU A 9 -7.31 -4.62 -1.47
C LEU A 9 -8.20 -3.95 -2.54
N PRO A 10 -8.68 -2.72 -2.29
CA PRO A 10 -9.25 -1.89 -3.35
C PRO A 10 -8.30 -1.83 -4.56
N PRO A 11 -8.81 -1.82 -5.81
CA PRO A 11 -7.96 -1.87 -6.99
C PRO A 11 -6.87 -0.81 -7.07
N TYR A 12 -7.15 0.42 -6.58
CA TYR A 12 -6.16 1.50 -6.54
C TYR A 12 -5.03 1.19 -5.54
N LEU A 13 -5.37 0.68 -4.34
CA LEU A 13 -4.38 0.34 -3.33
C LEU A 13 -3.55 -0.87 -3.75
N ALA A 14 -4.17 -1.86 -4.41
CA ALA A 14 -3.44 -2.99 -5.00
C ALA A 14 -2.44 -2.50 -6.06
N HIS A 15 -2.87 -1.58 -6.94
CA HIS A 15 -2.02 -1.00 -7.97
C HIS A 15 -0.79 -0.28 -7.39
N ASP A 16 -1.00 0.60 -6.41
CA ASP A 16 0.09 1.38 -5.81
C ASP A 16 1.03 0.49 -4.99
N LEU A 17 0.50 -0.55 -4.34
CA LEU A 17 1.32 -1.54 -3.64
C LEU A 17 2.23 -2.31 -4.58
N ASP A 18 1.72 -2.73 -5.75
CA ASP A 18 2.52 -3.41 -6.76
C ASP A 18 3.54 -2.46 -7.41
N ALA A 19 3.15 -1.20 -7.66
CA ALA A 19 4.06 -0.17 -8.18
C ALA A 19 5.22 0.10 -7.22
N TRP A 20 4.95 0.19 -5.91
CA TRP A 20 5.97 0.30 -4.87
C TRP A 20 6.91 -0.91 -4.86
N LYS A 21 6.35 -2.14 -4.80
CA LYS A 21 7.14 -3.39 -4.79
C LYS A 21 8.09 -3.46 -6.00
N ARG A 22 7.57 -3.16 -7.20
CA ARG A 22 8.40 -3.11 -8.42
C ARG A 22 9.44 -2.00 -8.36
N GLY A 23 9.06 -0.81 -7.88
CA GLY A 23 9.98 0.31 -7.73
C GLY A 23 11.17 0.00 -6.82
N VAL A 24 10.93 -0.73 -5.73
CA VAL A 24 11.98 -1.19 -4.82
C VAL A 24 12.88 -2.22 -5.49
N GLU A 25 12.30 -3.21 -6.16
CA GLU A 25 13.05 -4.25 -6.89
C GLU A 25 13.95 -3.68 -7.98
N GLU A 26 13.42 -2.73 -8.77
CA GLU A 26 14.12 -2.09 -9.88
C GLU A 26 15.04 -0.94 -9.45
N LYS A 27 15.08 -0.60 -8.15
CA LYS A 27 15.81 0.57 -7.62
C LYS A 27 15.43 1.86 -8.37
N SER A 28 14.12 2.06 -8.54
CA SER A 28 13.56 3.21 -9.23
C SER A 28 14.09 4.53 -8.64
N ARG A 29 14.31 5.51 -9.51
CA ARG A 29 14.65 6.89 -9.08
C ARG A 29 13.44 7.67 -8.54
N LEU A 30 12.25 7.07 -8.59
CA LEU A 30 10.98 7.68 -8.20
C LEU A 30 10.42 7.04 -6.92
N LEU A 31 11.27 6.42 -6.09
CA LEU A 31 10.83 5.77 -4.86
C LEU A 31 10.13 6.74 -3.90
N ASP A 32 10.56 8.00 -3.83
CA ASP A 32 9.88 9.03 -3.04
C ASP A 32 8.44 9.29 -3.52
N CYS A 33 8.22 9.34 -4.83
CA CYS A 33 6.88 9.46 -5.41
C CYS A 33 6.03 8.21 -5.09
N LEU A 34 6.57 7.01 -5.35
CA LEU A 34 5.86 5.75 -5.12
C LEU A 34 5.52 5.53 -3.63
N TRP A 35 6.39 5.97 -2.72
CA TRP A 35 6.12 5.96 -1.28
C TRP A 35 4.92 6.84 -0.96
N GLY A 36 4.87 8.04 -1.53
CA GLY A 36 3.76 8.99 -1.34
C GLY A 36 2.44 8.47 -1.89
N GLU A 37 2.46 7.86 -3.08
CA GLU A 37 1.30 7.22 -3.72
C GLU A 37 0.74 6.09 -2.84
N LEU A 38 1.59 5.14 -2.43
CA LEU A 38 1.17 4.03 -1.57
C LEU A 38 0.67 4.51 -0.20
N TYR A 39 1.38 5.44 0.45
CA TYR A 39 0.94 6.02 1.72
C TYR A 39 -0.43 6.69 1.60
N GLY A 40 -0.64 7.46 0.53
CA GLY A 40 -1.91 8.10 0.22
C GLY A 40 -3.04 7.10 0.03
N SER A 41 -2.81 6.05 -0.76
CA SER A 41 -3.81 5.02 -1.03
C SER A 41 -4.16 4.18 0.20
N ILE A 42 -3.20 3.88 1.09
CA ILE A 42 -3.49 3.20 2.36
C ILE A 42 -4.41 4.09 3.22
N ASN A 43 -4.10 5.38 3.33
CA ASN A 43 -4.93 6.32 4.10
C ASN A 43 -6.32 6.48 3.51
N MET A 44 -6.44 6.54 2.18
CA MET A 44 -7.72 6.67 1.50
C MET A 44 -8.60 5.44 1.74
N ALA A 45 -8.01 4.24 1.63
CA ALA A 45 -8.69 2.99 1.91
C ALA A 45 -9.13 2.86 3.38
N GLU A 46 -8.31 3.33 4.33
CA GLU A 46 -8.63 3.27 5.76
C GLU A 46 -9.64 4.33 6.19
N ILE A 47 -9.40 5.60 5.86
CA ILE A 47 -10.07 6.75 6.47
C ILE A 47 -11.28 7.19 5.65
N ASN A 48 -11.15 7.23 4.32
CA ASN A 48 -12.18 7.81 3.45
C ASN A 48 -13.17 6.75 3.01
N ASP A 49 -12.68 5.61 2.52
CA ASP A 49 -13.52 4.53 2.00
C ASP A 49 -13.96 3.54 3.09
N GLY A 50 -13.17 3.40 4.17
CA GLY A 50 -13.38 2.36 5.19
C GLY A 50 -13.28 0.93 4.61
N ALA A 51 -12.52 0.76 3.53
CA ALA A 51 -12.41 -0.50 2.79
C ALA A 51 -11.46 -1.52 3.44
N ILE A 52 -10.57 -1.07 4.32
CA ILE A 52 -9.66 -1.91 5.11
C ILE A 52 -9.71 -1.49 6.58
N THR A 53 -9.37 -2.41 7.48
CA THR A 53 -9.30 -2.08 8.92
C THR A 53 -8.02 -1.31 9.25
N HIS A 54 -8.01 -0.66 10.41
CA HIS A 54 -6.82 0.00 10.94
C HIS A 54 -5.63 -0.96 11.06
N GLU A 55 -5.85 -2.19 11.51
CA GLU A 55 -4.79 -3.21 11.65
C GLU A 55 -4.23 -3.63 10.29
N GLN A 56 -5.09 -3.77 9.28
CA GLN A 56 -4.64 -4.06 7.92
C GLN A 56 -3.83 -2.90 7.34
N ALA A 57 -4.29 -1.66 7.53
CA ALA A 57 -3.56 -0.47 7.11
C ALA A 57 -2.20 -0.35 7.81
N GLN A 58 -2.16 -0.55 9.13
CA GLN A 58 -0.92 -0.53 9.91
C GLN A 58 0.07 -1.60 9.45
N TYR A 59 -0.41 -2.82 9.20
CA TYR A 59 0.43 -3.88 8.65
C TYR A 59 1.06 -3.50 7.29
N LEU A 60 0.28 -2.89 6.39
CA LEU A 60 0.80 -2.46 5.10
C LEU A 60 1.87 -1.39 5.26
N ARG A 61 1.69 -0.43 6.18
CA ARG A 61 2.72 0.58 6.51
C ARG A 61 3.98 -0.09 7.05
N ASP A 62 3.85 -0.87 8.13
CA ASP A 62 5.01 -1.49 8.81
C ASP A 62 5.83 -2.40 7.88
N LYS A 63 5.18 -3.04 6.91
CA LYS A 63 5.83 -3.97 5.99
C LYS A 63 6.48 -3.28 4.79
N TYR A 64 5.88 -2.21 4.28
CA TYR A 64 6.26 -1.64 2.99
C TYR A 64 6.82 -0.22 3.06
N LEU A 65 6.46 0.58 4.05
CA LEU A 65 6.78 2.01 4.13
C LEU A 65 7.72 2.35 5.28
#